data_AF-A0A3A5VYV4-F1
#
_entry.id   AF-A0A3A5VYV4-F1
#
_cell.length_a   1.000
_cell.length_b   1.000
_cell.length_c   1.000
_cell.angle_alpha   90.00
_cell.angle_beta   90.00
_cell.angle_gamma   90.00
#
_symmetry.space_group_name_H-M   'P 1'
#
loop_
_entity.id
_entity.type
_entity.pdbx_description
1 polymer ?
#
loop_
_entity_poly.entity_id
_entity_poly.type
_entity_poly.pdbx_seq_one_letter_code
_entity_poly.pdbx_strand_id
1 'polypeptide(L)'
;MSSIESIDEILLNHQPALPSSRLSLLEQAMTKVVLALGILLLLGLVFQNEMVWDDGLRPIIWEPVEADAGEQGDAGYTPQNTAIYTFGLLASVIVFQALFRTLNLPANNKMMYALIAWVCLAPILRVLEDADFFPSSIDWLLISPIIHLHLAAWLFGIGIISHLVGKRWDDVEGDFGELNLRIRLVPLLCFALLAMWGLLFRPGYLAHETGTFWIIAGLILGFGSLIFTMHNTRGWDSISRGLLSFAVGACFVGLGHWAQLASTPWLQESGRMPNEVVLWPALVVLGIPALICYVLYRIGKDDAQQLKLSGFEAGVLPEGVSIKAWEAEEKVVSKHPIELLSNKALLASPLVLAMVFGQLCDGFATMVGIDYFDYSEKHPLSDAVIQYGGAISDSIGWDVEGAWLFAIVKAALVAIITYIFIEMRVEKRQAHLRMLIVLAVLIVGLAPGLRDIGRLMLGV
;
A
#
# COMPACT_ATOMS: atom_id res chain seq x y z
N MET A 1 -6.38 -42.46 -14.61
CA MET A 1 -5.98 -41.13 -14.10
C MET A 1 -7.06 -40.17 -14.58
N SER A 2 -7.70 -39.44 -13.68
CA SER A 2 -8.65 -38.37 -14.07
C SER A 2 -7.85 -37.25 -14.72
N SER A 3 -8.19 -36.87 -15.95
CA SER A 3 -7.65 -35.66 -16.60
C SER A 3 -8.17 -34.40 -15.88
N ILE A 4 -7.50 -33.26 -16.03
CA ILE A 4 -7.97 -31.98 -15.45
C ILE A 4 -9.41 -31.69 -15.89
N GLU A 5 -9.74 -31.93 -17.16
CA GLU A 5 -11.10 -31.79 -17.71
C GLU A 5 -12.13 -32.63 -16.96
N SER A 6 -11.78 -33.85 -16.54
CA SER A 6 -12.68 -34.70 -15.75
C SER A 6 -12.87 -34.23 -14.31
N ILE A 7 -11.93 -33.45 -13.76
CA ILE A 7 -12.09 -32.81 -12.44
C ILE A 7 -13.06 -31.63 -12.56
N ASP A 8 -12.90 -30.81 -13.61
CA ASP A 8 -13.76 -29.66 -13.86
C ASP A 8 -15.22 -30.07 -14.11
N GLU A 9 -15.45 -31.17 -14.84
CA GLU A 9 -16.81 -31.74 -15.01
C GLU A 9 -17.45 -32.16 -13.68
N ILE A 10 -16.69 -32.73 -12.75
CA ILE A 10 -17.20 -33.11 -11.42
C ILE A 10 -17.58 -31.86 -10.62
N LEU A 11 -16.74 -30.82 -10.67
CA LEU A 11 -16.98 -29.56 -9.96
C LEU A 11 -18.20 -28.81 -10.51
N LEU A 12 -18.48 -28.91 -11.81
CA LEU A 12 -19.66 -28.31 -12.46
C LEU A 12 -20.99 -28.91 -11.99
N ASN A 13 -20.99 -30.10 -11.39
CA ASN A 13 -22.20 -30.71 -10.83
C ASN A 13 -22.65 -30.06 -9.51
N HIS A 14 -21.80 -29.23 -8.90
CA HIS A 14 -22.12 -28.50 -7.68
C HIS A 14 -22.74 -27.12 -7.97
N GLN A 15 -23.28 -26.47 -6.93
CA GLN A 15 -23.75 -25.10 -7.08
C GLN A 15 -22.59 -24.17 -7.50
N PRO A 16 -22.74 -23.44 -8.61
CA PRO A 16 -21.68 -22.59 -9.12
C PRO A 16 -21.47 -21.38 -8.22
N ALA A 17 -20.26 -20.83 -8.26
CA ALA A 17 -19.96 -19.55 -7.63
C ALA A 17 -20.85 -18.44 -8.20
N LEU A 18 -21.14 -17.44 -7.36
CA LEU A 18 -21.85 -16.24 -7.81
C LEU A 18 -21.05 -15.55 -8.94
N PRO A 19 -21.69 -15.16 -10.06
CA PRO A 19 -20.98 -14.52 -11.16
C PRO A 19 -20.30 -13.21 -10.74
N SER A 20 -19.14 -12.92 -11.33
CA SER A 20 -18.38 -11.69 -11.09
C SER A 20 -19.11 -10.40 -11.50
N SER A 21 -20.24 -10.48 -12.18
CA SER A 21 -21.10 -9.32 -12.48
C SER A 21 -22.15 -9.03 -11.41
N ARG A 22 -22.40 -9.95 -10.48
CA ARG A 22 -23.48 -9.82 -9.49
C ARG A 22 -22.95 -9.46 -8.10
N LEU A 23 -23.73 -8.66 -7.38
CA LEU A 23 -23.47 -8.34 -5.98
C LEU A 23 -24.21 -9.32 -5.07
N SER A 24 -23.49 -9.91 -4.11
CA SER A 24 -24.03 -10.65 -2.98
C SER A 24 -24.82 -9.74 -2.03
N LEU A 25 -25.64 -10.33 -1.16
CA LEU A 25 -26.46 -9.58 -0.21
C LEU A 25 -25.62 -8.66 0.70
N LEU A 26 -24.48 -9.15 1.18
CA LEU A 26 -23.55 -8.36 1.99
C LEU A 26 -22.99 -7.17 1.21
N GLU A 27 -22.52 -7.39 -0.02
CA GLU A 27 -21.99 -6.31 -0.88
C GLU A 27 -23.07 -5.25 -1.17
N GLN A 28 -24.30 -5.68 -1.46
CA GLN A 28 -25.43 -4.76 -1.69
C GLN A 28 -25.78 -3.96 -0.44
N ALA A 29 -25.89 -4.62 0.72
CA ALA A 29 -26.21 -3.96 1.98
C ALA A 29 -25.14 -2.93 2.35
N MET A 30 -23.87 -3.35 2.33
CA MET A 30 -22.75 -2.45 2.65
C MET A 30 -22.64 -1.28 1.69
N THR A 31 -22.83 -1.51 0.38
CA THR A 31 -22.82 -0.41 -0.61
C THR A 31 -23.91 0.61 -0.32
N LYS A 32 -25.13 0.15 0.02
CA LYS A 32 -26.24 1.04 0.40
C LYS A 32 -25.97 1.80 1.69
N VAL A 33 -25.40 1.14 2.70
CA VAL A 33 -25.03 1.77 3.98
C VAL A 33 -23.99 2.86 3.76
N VAL A 34 -22.92 2.58 3.03
CA VAL A 34 -21.86 3.56 2.74
C VAL A 34 -22.40 4.74 1.93
N LEU A 35 -23.24 4.49 0.91
CA LEU A 35 -23.89 5.57 0.15
C LEU A 35 -24.83 6.40 1.02
N ALA A 36 -25.65 5.77 1.88
CA ALA A 36 -26.54 6.47 2.78
C ALA A 36 -25.76 7.34 3.78
N LEU A 37 -24.67 6.81 4.38
CA LEU A 37 -23.78 7.57 5.25
C LEU A 37 -23.15 8.75 4.52
N GLY A 38 -22.65 8.56 3.29
CA GLY A 38 -22.09 9.64 2.48
C GLY A 38 -23.11 10.73 2.18
N ILE A 39 -24.34 10.37 1.83
CA ILE A 39 -25.44 11.32 1.61
C ILE A 39 -25.78 12.04 2.92
N LEU A 40 -25.87 11.34 4.04
CA LEU A 40 -26.15 11.94 5.35
C LEU A 40 -25.07 12.93 5.77
N LEU A 41 -23.79 12.63 5.54
CA LEU A 41 -22.69 13.56 5.80
C LEU A 41 -22.78 14.82 4.92
N LEU A 42 -23.09 14.66 3.63
CA LEU A 42 -23.31 15.79 2.72
C LEU A 42 -24.53 16.63 3.11
N LEU A 43 -25.63 15.99 3.51
CA LEU A 43 -26.80 16.70 4.02
C LEU A 43 -26.49 17.38 5.36
N GLY A 44 -25.71 16.75 6.23
CA GLY A 44 -25.22 17.34 7.47
C GLY A 44 -24.42 18.60 7.21
N LEU A 45 -23.54 18.60 6.21
CA LEU A 45 -22.77 19.79 5.79
C LEU A 45 -23.68 20.95 5.39
N VAL A 46 -24.76 20.67 4.68
CA VAL A 46 -25.65 21.71 4.13
C VAL A 46 -26.70 22.17 5.15
N PHE A 47 -27.25 21.27 5.94
CA PHE A 47 -28.44 21.52 6.76
C PHE A 47 -28.18 21.58 8.27
N GLN A 48 -27.11 20.97 8.77
CA GLN A 48 -26.80 20.83 10.20
C GLN A 48 -25.28 20.88 10.45
N ASN A 49 -24.62 21.92 9.92
CA ASN A 49 -23.16 22.00 9.91
C ASN A 49 -22.57 21.96 11.34
N GLU A 50 -23.06 22.82 12.23
CA GLU A 50 -22.57 22.92 13.61
C GLU A 50 -22.70 21.57 14.35
N MET A 51 -23.89 20.94 14.31
CA MET A 51 -24.14 19.69 15.02
C MET A 51 -23.32 18.51 14.48
N VAL A 52 -23.16 18.40 13.15
CA VAL A 52 -22.53 17.22 12.53
C VAL A 52 -21.01 17.40 12.43
N TRP A 53 -20.56 18.57 11.98
CA TRP A 53 -19.15 18.80 11.67
C TRP A 53 -18.40 19.42 12.84
N ASP A 54 -18.94 20.45 13.49
CA ASP A 54 -18.26 21.12 14.60
C ASP A 54 -18.37 20.31 15.89
N ASP A 55 -19.59 20.09 16.41
CA ASP A 55 -19.77 19.40 17.70
C ASP A 55 -19.56 17.87 17.60
N GLY A 56 -19.77 17.32 16.40
CA GLY A 56 -19.74 15.88 16.15
C GLY A 56 -18.36 15.38 15.70
N LEU A 57 -18.01 15.67 14.44
CA LEU A 57 -16.81 15.14 13.81
C LEU A 57 -15.52 15.87 14.22
N ARG A 58 -15.58 17.17 14.57
CA ARG A 58 -14.38 17.94 14.92
C ARG A 58 -13.61 17.36 16.12
N PRO A 59 -14.21 17.11 17.30
CA PRO A 59 -13.45 16.60 18.45
C PRO A 59 -12.89 15.19 18.25
N ILE A 60 -13.53 14.42 17.35
CA ILE A 60 -13.16 13.03 17.09
C ILE A 60 -12.13 12.96 15.97
N ILE A 61 -12.37 13.62 14.83
CA ILE A 61 -11.54 13.48 13.63
C ILE A 61 -10.63 14.70 13.44
N TRP A 62 -11.14 15.92 13.54
CA TRP A 62 -10.38 17.10 13.11
C TRP A 62 -9.43 17.67 14.16
N GLU A 63 -9.81 17.78 15.42
CA GLU A 63 -8.93 18.25 16.49
C GLU A 63 -7.67 17.37 16.62
N PRO A 64 -7.77 16.02 16.57
CA PRO A 64 -6.56 15.20 16.56
C PRO A 64 -5.69 15.38 15.31
N VAL A 65 -6.30 15.68 14.15
CA VAL A 65 -5.57 15.95 12.91
C VAL A 65 -4.88 17.31 12.95
N GLU A 66 -5.56 18.34 13.47
CA GLU A 66 -5.00 19.68 13.69
C GLU A 66 -3.88 19.64 14.74
N ALA A 67 -4.02 18.83 15.79
CA ALA A 67 -2.98 18.63 16.80
C ALA A 67 -1.74 17.90 16.24
N ASP A 68 -1.92 16.96 15.31
CA ASP A 68 -0.80 16.33 14.58
C ASP A 68 -0.14 17.29 13.57
N ALA A 69 -0.83 18.39 13.20
CA ALA A 69 -0.34 19.43 12.29
C ALA A 69 0.40 20.58 12.98
N GLY A 70 0.26 20.74 14.30
CA GLY A 70 0.88 21.86 15.04
C GLY A 70 2.33 21.58 15.47
N GLU A 71 2.94 22.56 16.15
CA GLU A 71 4.37 22.66 16.55
C GLU A 71 5.00 21.44 17.27
N GLN A 72 4.21 20.41 17.64
CA GLN A 72 4.69 19.19 18.30
C GLN A 72 4.52 17.91 17.48
N GLY A 73 3.74 17.87 16.40
CA GLY A 73 3.64 16.70 15.49
C GLY A 73 3.31 15.33 16.14
N ASP A 74 2.72 15.32 17.34
CA ASP A 74 2.69 14.16 18.25
C ASP A 74 1.34 13.93 18.95
N ALA A 75 0.22 13.96 18.20
CA ALA A 75 -1.09 13.66 18.77
C ALA A 75 -1.36 12.13 18.87
N GLY A 76 -1.80 11.66 20.04
CA GLY A 76 -2.13 10.25 20.28
C GLY A 76 -3.52 9.81 19.77
N TYR A 77 -3.71 8.52 19.50
CA TYR A 77 -5.00 7.97 19.03
C TYR A 77 -5.97 7.67 20.19
N THR A 78 -7.25 8.05 20.02
CA THR A 78 -8.35 7.66 20.93
C THR A 78 -9.02 6.35 20.47
N PRO A 79 -9.62 5.55 21.38
CA PRO A 79 -10.36 4.35 21.01
C PRO A 79 -11.48 4.58 19.98
N GLN A 80 -12.14 5.75 20.05
CA GLN A 80 -13.20 6.14 19.11
C GLN A 80 -12.65 6.33 17.69
N ASN A 81 -11.52 7.02 17.56
CA ASN A 81 -10.88 7.27 16.26
C ASN A 81 -10.41 5.96 15.65
N THR A 82 -9.74 5.13 16.45
CA THR A 82 -9.28 3.80 16.04
C THR A 82 -10.44 2.96 15.53
N ALA A 83 -11.59 2.97 16.20
CA ALA A 83 -12.78 2.23 15.77
C ALA A 83 -13.33 2.75 14.43
N ILE A 84 -13.48 4.07 14.27
CA ILE A 84 -13.99 4.70 13.03
C ILE A 84 -13.09 4.33 11.84
N TYR A 85 -11.77 4.45 12.00
CA TYR A 85 -10.83 4.10 10.93
C TYR A 85 -10.84 2.60 10.61
N THR A 86 -10.93 1.74 11.64
CA THR A 86 -10.95 0.28 11.46
C THR A 86 -12.22 -0.17 10.72
N PHE A 87 -13.40 0.24 11.18
CA PHE A 87 -14.66 -0.15 10.53
C PHE A 87 -14.83 0.52 9.17
N GLY A 88 -14.36 1.77 9.01
CA GLY A 88 -14.31 2.46 7.73
C GLY A 88 -13.49 1.69 6.71
N LEU A 89 -12.27 1.27 7.08
CA LEU A 89 -11.40 0.47 6.23
C LEU A 89 -12.05 -0.86 5.82
N LEU A 90 -12.63 -1.60 6.78
CA LEU A 90 -13.31 -2.87 6.50
C LEU A 90 -14.51 -2.68 5.55
N ALA A 91 -15.33 -1.65 5.77
CA ALA A 91 -16.44 -1.32 4.88
C ALA A 91 -15.96 -0.94 3.47
N SER A 92 -14.91 -0.13 3.38
CA SER A 92 -14.28 0.27 2.12
C SER A 92 -13.74 -0.93 1.34
N VAL A 93 -13.12 -1.91 2.00
CA VAL A 93 -12.64 -3.14 1.33
C VAL A 93 -13.81 -3.90 0.68
N ILE A 94 -14.94 -4.06 1.38
CA ILE A 94 -16.12 -4.77 0.86
C ILE A 94 -16.75 -4.02 -0.33
N VAL A 95 -16.84 -2.68 -0.24
CA VAL A 95 -17.44 -1.85 -1.29
C VAL A 95 -16.51 -1.74 -2.51
N PHE A 96 -15.22 -1.46 -2.29
CA PHE A 96 -14.26 -1.29 -3.37
C PHE A 96 -13.96 -2.59 -4.11
N GLN A 97 -13.88 -3.75 -3.43
CA GLN A 97 -13.71 -5.01 -4.17
C GLN A 97 -14.88 -5.27 -5.12
N ALA A 98 -16.12 -4.98 -4.66
CA ALA A 98 -17.32 -5.13 -5.47
C ALA A 98 -17.30 -4.14 -6.65
N LEU A 99 -16.98 -2.87 -6.40
CA LEU A 99 -16.87 -1.85 -7.42
C LEU A 99 -15.80 -2.22 -8.47
N PHE A 100 -14.57 -2.51 -8.05
CA PHE A 100 -13.45 -2.82 -8.94
C PHE A 100 -13.72 -4.06 -9.79
N ARG A 101 -14.37 -5.07 -9.20
CA ARG A 101 -14.84 -6.25 -9.91
C ARG A 101 -15.90 -5.90 -10.96
N THR A 102 -16.92 -5.10 -10.62
CA THR A 102 -17.96 -4.70 -11.59
C THR A 102 -17.45 -3.79 -12.71
N LEU A 103 -16.40 -3.01 -12.43
CA LEU A 103 -15.69 -2.19 -13.42
C LEU A 103 -14.68 -3.00 -14.25
N ASN A 104 -14.53 -4.31 -13.99
CA ASN A 104 -13.57 -5.20 -14.63
C ASN A 104 -12.13 -4.67 -14.56
N LEU A 105 -11.74 -4.12 -13.40
CA LEU A 105 -10.37 -3.64 -13.18
C LEU A 105 -9.41 -4.82 -13.01
N PRO A 106 -8.15 -4.70 -13.47
CA PRO A 106 -7.14 -5.74 -13.29
C PRO A 106 -6.91 -6.08 -11.80
N ALA A 107 -6.93 -7.37 -11.46
CA ALA A 107 -6.63 -7.89 -10.12
C ALA A 107 -5.49 -8.92 -10.13
N ASN A 108 -4.49 -8.68 -10.98
CA ASN A 108 -3.35 -9.57 -11.19
C ASN A 108 -2.08 -9.02 -10.48
N ASN A 109 -0.99 -9.80 -10.55
CA ASN A 109 0.31 -9.39 -10.01
C ASN A 109 0.84 -8.04 -10.55
N LYS A 110 0.49 -7.67 -11.79
CA LYS A 110 0.91 -6.40 -12.41
C LYS A 110 0.29 -5.20 -11.68
N MET A 111 -1.00 -5.28 -11.39
CA MET A 111 -1.71 -4.27 -10.58
C MET A 111 -1.12 -4.19 -9.17
N MET A 112 -0.80 -5.33 -8.55
CA MET A 112 -0.18 -5.33 -7.22
C MET A 112 1.14 -4.55 -7.19
N TYR A 113 2.02 -4.72 -8.19
CA TYR A 113 3.24 -3.91 -8.29
C TYR A 113 2.95 -2.41 -8.40
N ALA A 114 1.94 -2.03 -9.18
CA ALA A 114 1.52 -0.64 -9.30
C ALA A 114 1.09 -0.08 -7.94
N LEU A 115 0.23 -0.80 -7.22
CA LEU A 115 -0.28 -0.38 -5.91
C LEU A 115 0.83 -0.30 -4.85
N ILE A 116 1.81 -1.22 -4.85
CA ILE A 116 2.98 -1.16 -3.95
C ILE A 116 3.73 0.17 -4.17
N ALA A 117 3.96 0.58 -5.42
CA ALA A 117 4.64 1.85 -5.70
C ALA A 117 3.86 3.06 -5.15
N TRP A 118 2.52 3.04 -5.18
CA TRP A 118 1.68 4.06 -4.55
C TRP A 118 1.77 4.03 -3.01
N VAL A 119 1.85 2.84 -2.40
CA VAL A 119 2.06 2.73 -0.95
C VAL A 119 3.42 3.30 -0.54
N CYS A 120 4.46 3.18 -1.37
CA CYS A 120 5.76 3.81 -1.10
C CYS A 120 5.75 5.34 -1.27
N LEU A 121 4.87 5.89 -2.11
CA LEU A 121 4.83 7.34 -2.37
C LEU A 121 4.35 8.13 -1.14
N ALA A 122 3.36 7.61 -0.41
CA ALA A 122 2.81 8.26 0.77
C ALA A 122 3.86 8.55 1.88
N PRO A 123 4.67 7.57 2.35
CA PRO A 123 5.69 7.83 3.36
C PRO A 123 6.81 8.75 2.85
N ILE A 124 7.13 8.74 1.54
CA ILE A 124 8.10 9.69 0.99
C ILE A 124 7.66 11.14 1.19
N LEU A 125 6.37 11.42 0.95
CA LEU A 125 5.79 12.74 1.20
C LEU A 125 5.65 13.02 2.71
N ARG A 126 5.29 12.01 3.54
CA ARG A 126 5.23 12.20 5.00
C ARG A 126 6.57 12.56 5.61
N VAL A 127 7.67 11.97 5.15
CA VAL A 127 8.99 12.31 5.69
C VAL A 127 9.39 13.74 5.34
N LEU A 128 8.95 14.25 4.18
CA LEU A 128 9.14 15.67 3.85
C LEU A 128 8.27 16.58 4.72
N GLU A 129 7.05 16.15 5.03
CA GLU A 129 6.18 16.84 5.99
C GLU A 129 6.77 16.85 7.39
N ASP A 130 7.26 15.70 7.89
CA ASP A 130 7.94 15.61 9.18
C ASP A 130 9.21 16.47 9.24
N ALA A 131 9.81 16.76 8.08
CA ALA A 131 10.96 17.65 7.94
C ALA A 131 10.56 19.13 7.78
N ASP A 132 9.29 19.48 7.99
CA ASP A 132 8.72 20.81 7.81
C ASP A 132 8.96 21.40 6.41
N PHE A 133 9.02 20.58 5.36
CA PHE A 133 9.26 21.06 3.99
C PHE A 133 8.09 21.87 3.42
N PHE A 134 6.86 21.51 3.80
CA PHE A 134 5.65 22.10 3.24
C PHE A 134 5.23 23.29 4.12
N PRO A 135 4.86 24.44 3.52
CA PRO A 135 4.40 25.59 4.30
C PRO A 135 3.03 25.32 4.91
N SER A 136 2.71 26.03 5.98
CA SER A 136 1.41 26.02 6.72
C SER A 136 0.14 26.29 5.89
N SER A 137 0.28 26.58 4.59
CA SER A 137 -0.84 26.68 3.66
C SER A 137 -1.28 25.33 3.07
N ILE A 138 -0.40 24.31 3.08
CA ILE A 138 -0.63 23.02 2.43
C ILE A 138 -0.20 21.79 3.25
N ASP A 139 0.56 21.96 4.34
CA ASP A 139 0.96 20.93 5.33
C ASP A 139 -0.19 19.97 5.73
N TRP A 140 -1.38 20.51 6.03
CA TRP A 140 -2.57 19.75 6.40
C TRP A 140 -3.00 18.71 5.33
N LEU A 141 -2.64 18.90 4.05
CA LEU A 141 -2.90 17.92 3.00
C LEU A 141 -2.02 16.67 3.16
N LEU A 142 -0.84 16.80 3.74
CA LEU A 142 0.16 15.75 3.90
C LEU A 142 0.03 15.01 5.24
N ILE A 143 -0.95 15.37 6.07
CA ILE A 143 -1.20 14.74 7.37
C ILE A 143 -2.26 13.64 7.25
N SER A 144 -2.17 12.63 8.11
CA SER A 144 -3.15 11.54 8.13
C SER A 144 -4.48 11.99 8.77
N PRO A 145 -5.64 11.60 8.23
CA PRO A 145 -5.85 10.68 7.10
C PRO A 145 -5.87 11.36 5.72
N ILE A 146 -5.77 12.69 5.65
CA ILE A 146 -5.98 13.50 4.43
C ILE A 146 -4.98 13.13 3.32
N ILE A 147 -3.73 12.84 3.68
CA ILE A 147 -2.70 12.40 2.72
C ILE A 147 -3.18 11.21 1.87
N HIS A 148 -3.83 10.23 2.51
CA HIS A 148 -4.32 9.04 1.84
C HIS A 148 -5.48 9.36 0.89
N LEU A 149 -6.32 10.35 1.22
CA LEU A 149 -7.46 10.74 0.40
C LEU A 149 -7.02 11.47 -0.88
N HIS A 150 -6.12 12.44 -0.77
CA HIS A 150 -5.67 13.15 -1.98
C HIS A 150 -4.74 12.28 -2.84
N LEU A 151 -3.89 11.42 -2.25
CA LEU A 151 -3.13 10.43 -3.02
C LEU A 151 -4.04 9.41 -3.70
N ALA A 152 -5.14 9.00 -3.06
CA ALA A 152 -6.17 8.20 -3.71
C ALA A 152 -6.82 8.95 -4.87
N ALA A 153 -7.06 10.26 -4.75
CA ALA A 153 -7.58 11.07 -5.85
C ALA A 153 -6.61 11.11 -7.05
N TRP A 154 -5.30 11.24 -6.79
CA TRP A 154 -4.27 11.10 -7.83
C TRP A 154 -4.28 9.71 -8.46
N LEU A 155 -4.30 8.64 -7.65
CA LEU A 155 -4.35 7.26 -8.11
C LEU A 155 -5.56 7.03 -9.02
N PHE A 156 -6.76 7.44 -8.60
CA PHE A 156 -7.97 7.33 -9.41
C PHE A 156 -7.89 8.17 -10.68
N GLY A 157 -7.38 9.41 -10.59
CA GLY A 157 -7.19 10.28 -11.75
C GLY A 157 -6.27 9.65 -12.80
N ILE A 158 -5.13 9.11 -12.39
CA ILE A 158 -4.18 8.41 -13.28
C ILE A 158 -4.81 7.13 -13.84
N GLY A 159 -5.55 6.38 -13.02
CA GLY A 159 -6.29 5.19 -13.46
C GLY A 159 -7.32 5.52 -14.54
N ILE A 160 -8.10 6.59 -14.34
CA ILE A 160 -9.10 7.07 -15.31
C ILE A 160 -8.43 7.52 -16.60
N ILE A 161 -7.37 8.34 -16.54
CA ILE A 161 -6.62 8.79 -17.72
C ILE A 161 -6.09 7.57 -18.48
N SER A 162 -5.50 6.62 -17.77
CA SER A 162 -4.93 5.40 -18.36
C SER A 162 -6.00 4.50 -18.99
N HIS A 163 -7.17 4.41 -18.38
CA HIS A 163 -8.31 3.68 -18.94
C HIS A 163 -8.86 4.36 -20.20
N LEU A 164 -9.14 5.66 -20.14
CA LEU A 164 -9.75 6.40 -21.25
C LEU A 164 -8.84 6.46 -22.48
N VAL A 165 -7.54 6.63 -22.27
CA VAL A 165 -6.55 6.74 -23.36
C VAL A 165 -6.06 5.38 -23.83
N GLY A 166 -5.79 4.46 -22.90
CA GLY A 166 -5.08 3.21 -23.17
C GLY A 166 -5.97 2.04 -23.59
N LYS A 167 -7.22 1.94 -23.09
CA LYS A 167 -8.07 0.75 -23.29
C LYS A 167 -8.25 0.35 -24.76
N ARG A 168 -8.31 1.32 -25.67
CA ARG A 168 -8.48 1.06 -27.12
C ARG A 168 -7.27 0.41 -27.76
N TRP A 169 -6.12 0.45 -27.09
CA TRP A 169 -4.84 -0.06 -27.58
C TRP A 169 -4.39 -1.31 -26.84
N ASP A 170 -5.01 -1.66 -25.72
CA ASP A 170 -4.67 -2.86 -24.94
C ASP A 170 -4.89 -4.15 -25.75
N ASP A 171 -5.91 -4.19 -26.59
CA ASP A 171 -6.24 -5.34 -27.44
C ASP A 171 -5.53 -5.31 -28.82
N VAL A 172 -4.74 -4.27 -29.11
CA VAL A 172 -4.07 -4.12 -30.41
C VAL A 172 -2.67 -4.72 -30.33
N GLU A 173 -2.51 -5.89 -30.95
CA GLU A 173 -1.25 -6.62 -30.95
C GLU A 173 -0.13 -5.93 -31.75
N GLY A 174 1.10 -6.24 -31.38
CA GLY A 174 2.31 -5.80 -32.07
C GLY A 174 2.80 -4.41 -31.67
N ASP A 175 3.81 -3.92 -32.40
CA ASP A 175 4.46 -2.62 -32.11
C ASP A 175 3.52 -1.44 -32.34
N PHE A 176 2.50 -1.59 -33.18
CA PHE A 176 1.57 -0.52 -33.51
C PHE A 176 0.73 -0.11 -32.29
N GLY A 177 0.08 -1.06 -31.61
CA GLY A 177 -0.69 -0.77 -30.39
C GLY A 177 0.20 -0.18 -29.29
N GLU A 178 1.37 -0.78 -29.11
CA GLU A 178 2.35 -0.36 -28.10
C GLU A 178 2.87 1.07 -28.32
N LEU A 179 3.21 1.43 -29.56
CA LEU A 179 3.64 2.78 -29.91
C LEU A 179 2.52 3.81 -29.67
N ASN A 180 1.31 3.46 -30.08
CA ASN A 180 0.13 4.31 -29.94
C ASN A 180 -0.25 4.56 -28.49
N LEU A 181 -0.12 3.55 -27.62
CA LEU A 181 -0.33 3.69 -26.18
C LEU A 181 0.73 4.63 -25.58
N ARG A 182 2.01 4.42 -25.89
CA ARG A 182 3.11 5.25 -25.36
C ARG A 182 3.02 6.72 -25.76
N ILE A 183 2.85 7.01 -27.05
CA ILE A 183 2.82 8.39 -27.56
C ILE A 183 1.67 9.19 -26.93
N ARG A 184 0.56 8.54 -26.56
CA ARG A 184 -0.59 9.22 -25.95
C ARG A 184 -0.51 9.27 -24.44
N LEU A 185 -0.09 8.19 -23.78
CA LEU A 185 -0.13 8.09 -22.34
C LEU A 185 1.08 8.79 -21.68
N VAL A 186 2.29 8.63 -22.22
CA VAL A 186 3.52 9.18 -21.61
C VAL A 186 3.44 10.70 -21.43
N PRO A 187 3.07 11.52 -22.44
CA PRO A 187 3.00 12.97 -22.26
C PRO A 187 1.97 13.39 -21.20
N LEU A 188 0.83 12.70 -21.12
CA LEU A 188 -0.21 12.98 -20.12
C LEU A 188 0.29 12.67 -18.70
N LEU A 189 0.97 11.53 -18.53
CA LEU A 189 1.56 11.16 -17.24
C LEU A 189 2.70 12.11 -16.84
N CYS A 190 3.54 12.55 -17.78
CA CYS A 190 4.55 13.57 -17.52
C CYS A 190 3.91 14.91 -17.13
N PHE A 191 2.84 15.34 -17.83
CA PHE A 191 2.13 16.56 -17.47
C PHE A 191 1.49 16.44 -16.07
N ALA A 192 0.89 15.29 -15.75
CA ALA A 192 0.35 15.02 -14.43
C ALA A 192 1.45 15.04 -13.35
N LEU A 193 2.63 14.48 -13.62
CA LEU A 193 3.76 14.49 -12.69
C LEU A 193 4.27 15.91 -12.46
N LEU A 194 4.34 16.73 -13.52
CA LEU A 194 4.68 18.14 -13.42
C LEU A 194 3.62 18.93 -12.63
N ALA A 195 2.33 18.60 -12.79
CA ALA A 195 1.26 19.19 -12.03
C ALA A 195 1.35 18.83 -10.54
N MET A 196 1.63 17.55 -10.22
CA MET A 196 1.88 17.12 -8.83
C MET A 196 3.06 17.86 -8.22
N TRP A 197 4.18 17.97 -8.96
CA TRP A 197 5.33 18.76 -8.56
C TRP A 197 4.97 20.22 -8.29
N GLY A 198 4.24 20.86 -9.21
CA GLY A 198 3.85 22.26 -9.10
C GLY A 198 2.85 22.57 -7.99
N LEU A 199 1.97 21.61 -7.66
CA LEU A 199 0.95 21.77 -6.62
C LEU A 199 1.49 21.45 -5.22
N LEU A 200 2.30 20.38 -5.09
CA LEU A 200 2.74 19.90 -3.79
C LEU A 200 4.13 20.42 -3.42
N PHE A 201 5.12 20.30 -4.32
CA PHE A 201 6.51 20.55 -3.95
C PHE A 201 6.93 22.01 -4.11
N ARG A 202 6.44 22.68 -5.15
CA ARG A 202 6.82 24.07 -5.44
C ARG A 202 6.57 25.05 -4.29
N PRO A 203 5.46 24.97 -3.52
CA PRO A 203 5.25 25.86 -2.37
C PRO A 203 6.34 25.76 -1.31
N GLY A 204 6.93 24.58 -1.07
CA GLY A 204 8.01 24.39 -0.09
C GLY A 204 9.28 25.20 -0.37
N TYR A 205 9.60 25.43 -1.65
CA TYR A 205 10.78 26.24 -2.01
C TYR A 205 10.65 27.72 -1.64
N LEU A 206 9.43 28.20 -1.39
CA LEU A 206 9.19 29.57 -0.94
C LEU A 206 9.36 29.71 0.57
N ALA A 207 9.27 28.61 1.31
CA ALA A 207 9.38 28.58 2.77
C ALA A 207 10.84 28.48 3.25
N HIS A 208 11.71 27.81 2.49
CA HIS A 208 13.08 27.54 2.91
C HIS A 208 14.12 27.99 1.88
N GLU A 209 15.23 28.58 2.36
CA GLU A 209 16.41 28.83 1.53
C GLU A 209 17.14 27.51 1.25
N THR A 210 16.89 26.90 0.09
CA THR A 210 17.43 25.59 -0.28
C THR A 210 18.20 25.63 -1.60
N GLY A 211 19.15 24.70 -1.76
CA GLY A 211 19.78 24.46 -3.06
C GLY A 211 18.78 23.90 -4.07
N THR A 212 19.09 23.99 -5.37
CA THR A 212 18.20 23.53 -6.45
C THR A 212 18.70 22.27 -7.16
N PHE A 213 19.94 21.83 -6.88
CA PHE A 213 20.59 20.76 -7.62
C PHE A 213 19.83 19.43 -7.52
N TRP A 214 19.53 18.97 -6.31
CA TRP A 214 18.86 17.68 -6.10
C TRP A 214 17.37 17.73 -6.42
N ILE A 215 16.73 18.90 -6.31
CA ILE A 215 15.36 19.14 -6.79
C ILE A 215 15.30 18.90 -8.31
N ILE A 216 16.18 19.53 -9.08
CA ILE A 216 16.22 19.40 -10.54
C ILE A 216 16.61 17.98 -10.93
N ALA A 217 17.62 17.40 -10.27
CA ALA A 217 18.03 16.02 -10.51
C ALA A 217 16.88 15.04 -10.23
N GLY A 218 16.16 15.21 -9.11
CA GLY A 218 14.98 14.42 -8.76
C GLY A 218 13.86 14.54 -9.79
N LEU A 219 13.62 15.73 -10.34
CA LEU A 219 12.63 15.93 -11.40
C LEU A 219 13.03 15.24 -12.72
N ILE A 220 14.31 15.36 -13.11
CA ILE A 220 14.85 14.67 -14.30
C ILE A 220 14.75 13.14 -14.12
N LEU A 221 15.14 12.63 -12.95
CA LEU A 221 15.02 11.20 -12.62
C LEU A 221 13.57 10.75 -12.53
N GLY A 222 12.66 11.60 -12.05
CA GLY A 222 11.22 11.35 -12.04
C GLY A 222 10.64 11.16 -13.42
N PHE A 223 10.93 12.07 -14.36
CA PHE A 223 10.53 11.90 -15.76
C PHE A 223 11.22 10.71 -16.42
N GLY A 224 12.52 10.55 -16.20
CA GLY A 224 13.31 9.46 -16.77
C GLY A 224 12.81 8.09 -16.31
N SER A 225 12.53 7.92 -15.02
CA SER A 225 12.04 6.67 -14.43
C SER A 225 10.59 6.36 -14.84
N LEU A 226 9.73 7.38 -14.99
CA LEU A 226 8.39 7.21 -15.56
C LEU A 226 8.46 6.68 -17.00
N ILE A 227 9.28 7.30 -17.86
CA ILE A 227 9.45 6.87 -19.26
C ILE A 227 10.09 5.48 -19.32
N PHE A 228 11.08 5.21 -18.47
CA PHE A 228 11.74 3.91 -18.38
C PHE A 228 10.78 2.81 -17.94
N THR A 229 9.95 3.08 -16.93
CA THR A 229 8.94 2.14 -16.43
C THR A 229 7.93 1.85 -17.52
N MET A 230 7.41 2.90 -18.17
CA MET A 230 6.57 2.76 -19.36
C MET A 230 7.25 1.89 -20.42
N HIS A 231 8.56 2.03 -20.64
CA HIS A 231 9.26 1.21 -21.62
C HIS A 231 9.33 -0.28 -21.25
N ASN A 232 9.62 -0.59 -19.99
CA ASN A 232 9.89 -1.94 -19.52
C ASN A 232 8.63 -2.75 -19.19
N THR A 233 7.49 -2.10 -18.98
CA THR A 233 6.21 -2.76 -18.73
C THR A 233 5.42 -3.01 -20.02
N ARG A 234 6.11 -3.39 -21.11
CA ARG A 234 5.47 -3.72 -22.38
C ARG A 234 4.53 -4.93 -22.20
N GLY A 235 3.34 -4.88 -22.79
CA GLY A 235 2.33 -5.95 -22.67
C GLY A 235 1.63 -6.00 -21.30
N TRP A 236 1.77 -4.95 -20.48
CA TRP A 236 0.90 -4.72 -19.33
C TRP A 236 -0.35 -3.96 -19.78
N ASP A 237 -1.46 -4.19 -19.08
CA ASP A 237 -2.68 -3.40 -19.29
C ASP A 237 -2.41 -1.92 -19.00
N SER A 238 -3.14 -1.04 -19.69
CA SER A 238 -2.87 0.40 -19.63
C SER A 238 -2.98 0.97 -18.22
N ILE A 239 -3.92 0.48 -17.41
CA ILE A 239 -4.20 0.98 -16.06
C ILE A 239 -3.01 0.67 -15.15
N SER A 240 -2.64 -0.60 -15.00
CA SER A 240 -1.53 -1.01 -14.12
C SER A 240 -0.23 -0.33 -14.53
N ARG A 241 -0.01 -0.20 -15.84
CA ARG A 241 1.16 0.43 -16.42
C ARG A 241 1.23 1.93 -16.15
N GLY A 242 0.13 2.65 -16.34
CA GLY A 242 0.07 4.08 -16.08
C GLY A 242 0.20 4.40 -14.59
N LEU A 243 -0.48 3.62 -13.74
CA LEU A 243 -0.39 3.73 -12.28
C LEU A 243 1.04 3.49 -11.79
N LEU A 244 1.69 2.41 -12.23
CA LEU A 244 3.06 2.09 -11.82
C LEU A 244 4.04 3.16 -12.29
N SER A 245 3.96 3.57 -13.56
CA SER A 245 4.91 4.53 -14.14
C SER A 245 4.82 5.90 -13.47
N PHE A 246 3.60 6.36 -13.19
CA PHE A 246 3.39 7.61 -12.48
C PHE A 246 3.94 7.54 -11.04
N ALA A 247 3.57 6.49 -10.29
CA ALA A 247 4.01 6.34 -8.90
C ALA A 247 5.54 6.25 -8.79
N VAL A 248 6.19 5.46 -9.65
CA VAL A 248 7.66 5.38 -9.69
C VAL A 248 8.27 6.76 -9.97
N GLY A 249 7.75 7.48 -10.98
CA GLY A 249 8.21 8.84 -11.27
C GLY A 249 8.06 9.79 -10.08
N ALA A 250 6.92 9.77 -9.40
CA ALA A 250 6.64 10.57 -8.22
C ALA A 250 7.56 10.22 -7.04
N CYS A 251 7.84 8.93 -6.81
CA CYS A 251 8.80 8.48 -5.80
C CYS A 251 10.20 9.05 -6.06
N PHE A 252 10.70 9.03 -7.29
CA PHE A 252 12.01 9.62 -7.63
C PHE A 252 12.04 11.14 -7.44
N VAL A 253 10.93 11.84 -7.73
CA VAL A 253 10.81 13.27 -7.41
C VAL A 253 10.94 13.47 -5.90
N GLY A 254 10.19 12.73 -5.08
CA GLY A 254 10.24 12.85 -3.62
C GLY A 254 11.60 12.49 -3.02
N LEU A 255 12.24 11.40 -3.48
CA LEU A 255 13.60 11.03 -3.06
C LEU A 255 14.66 12.07 -3.45
N GLY A 256 14.45 12.79 -4.57
CA GLY A 256 15.29 13.94 -4.90
C GLY A 256 15.20 15.07 -3.87
N HIS A 257 14.03 15.23 -3.24
CA HIS A 257 13.85 16.20 -2.16
C HIS A 257 14.46 15.71 -0.86
N TRP A 258 14.42 14.40 -0.57
CA TRP A 258 15.20 13.82 0.53
C TRP A 258 16.70 14.09 0.36
N ALA A 259 17.23 13.91 -0.86
CA ALA A 259 18.62 14.24 -1.17
C ALA A 259 18.91 15.74 -1.05
N GLN A 260 17.95 16.61 -1.37
CA GLN A 260 18.08 18.05 -1.17
C GLN A 260 18.13 18.41 0.31
N LEU A 261 17.25 17.83 1.14
CA LEU A 261 17.27 18.00 2.59
C LEU A 261 18.61 17.55 3.19
N ALA A 262 19.08 16.36 2.80
CA ALA A 262 20.38 15.83 3.21
C ALA A 262 21.56 16.75 2.81
N SER A 263 21.46 17.45 1.68
CA SER A 263 22.53 18.30 1.17
C SER A 263 22.50 19.72 1.72
N THR A 264 21.32 20.29 1.90
CA THR A 264 21.10 21.62 2.47
C THR A 264 19.93 21.54 3.45
N PRO A 265 20.18 21.11 4.71
CA PRO A 265 19.15 21.05 5.71
C PRO A 265 18.60 22.45 6.02
N TRP A 266 17.32 22.53 6.37
CA TRP A 266 16.68 23.77 6.83
C TRP A 266 16.25 23.64 8.29
N LEU A 267 16.01 24.78 8.92
CA LEU A 267 15.55 24.84 10.31
C LEU A 267 14.11 24.37 10.38
N GLN A 268 13.86 23.38 11.23
CA GLN A 268 12.51 22.89 11.55
C GLN A 268 11.79 23.89 12.46
N GLU A 269 10.46 23.83 12.51
CA GLU A 269 9.64 24.67 13.41
C GLU A 269 9.99 24.42 14.88
N SER A 270 10.41 23.20 15.21
CA SER A 270 10.94 22.83 16.53
C SER A 270 12.23 23.56 16.94
N GLY A 271 12.84 24.31 16.03
CA GLY A 271 14.14 24.97 16.21
C GLY A 271 15.34 24.01 16.11
N ARG A 272 15.11 22.75 15.74
CA ARG A 272 16.16 21.75 15.51
C ARG A 272 16.62 21.79 14.06
N MET A 273 17.90 21.56 13.86
CA MET A 273 18.45 21.25 12.53
C MET A 273 18.48 19.73 12.39
N PRO A 274 18.13 19.18 11.23
CA PRO A 274 18.27 17.75 10.96
C PRO A 274 19.69 17.27 11.26
N ASN A 275 19.81 16.10 11.90
CA ASN A 275 21.10 15.50 12.23
C ASN A 275 21.87 15.04 10.98
N GLU A 276 23.14 14.67 11.16
CA GLU A 276 23.91 14.04 10.07
C GLU A 276 23.20 12.80 9.53
N VAL A 277 23.21 12.64 8.21
CA VAL A 277 22.52 11.54 7.52
C VAL A 277 23.11 10.19 7.93
N VAL A 278 22.27 9.30 8.47
CA VAL A 278 22.69 7.97 8.94
C VAL A 278 22.08 6.88 8.04
N LEU A 279 22.92 6.16 7.29
CA LEU A 279 22.44 5.18 6.29
C LEU A 279 22.33 3.74 6.80
N TRP A 280 22.99 3.39 7.91
CA TRP A 280 23.01 2.00 8.39
C TRP A 280 21.62 1.46 8.80
N PRO A 281 20.65 2.25 9.33
CA PRO A 281 19.31 1.75 9.63
C PRO A 281 18.64 1.13 8.41
N ALA A 282 18.87 1.69 7.22
CA ALA A 282 18.33 1.16 5.98
C ALA A 282 18.82 -0.25 5.63
N LEU A 283 20.05 -0.59 5.99
CA LEU A 283 20.59 -1.93 5.77
C LEU A 283 19.88 -2.98 6.63
N VAL A 284 19.47 -2.62 7.85
CA VAL A 284 18.73 -3.51 8.75
C VAL A 284 17.27 -3.57 8.33
N VAL A 285 16.62 -2.41 8.25
CA VAL A 285 15.18 -2.26 8.06
C VAL A 285 14.72 -2.69 6.66
N LEU A 286 15.52 -2.45 5.62
CA LEU A 286 15.20 -2.89 4.25
C LEU A 286 15.93 -4.17 3.88
N GLY A 287 17.18 -4.34 4.33
CA GLY A 287 18.03 -5.45 3.90
C GLY A 287 17.60 -6.80 4.48
N ILE A 288 17.27 -6.88 5.78
CA ILE A 288 16.81 -8.15 6.39
C ILE A 288 15.48 -8.60 5.78
N PRO A 289 14.43 -7.76 5.69
CA PRO A 289 13.19 -8.14 5.03
C PRO A 289 13.37 -8.51 3.54
N ALA A 290 14.25 -7.82 2.82
CA ALA A 290 14.56 -8.15 1.42
C ALA A 290 15.21 -9.53 1.30
N LEU A 291 16.13 -9.90 2.21
CA LEU A 291 16.74 -11.22 2.25
C LEU A 291 15.70 -12.31 2.52
N ILE A 292 14.81 -12.09 3.48
CA ILE A 292 13.70 -13.01 3.79
C ILE A 292 12.80 -13.18 2.56
N CYS A 293 12.41 -12.09 1.92
CA CYS A 293 11.62 -12.12 0.69
C CYS A 293 12.34 -12.85 -0.45
N TYR A 294 13.65 -12.68 -0.58
CA TYR A 294 14.45 -13.42 -1.57
C TYR A 294 14.41 -14.93 -1.30
N VAL A 295 14.53 -15.36 -0.04
CA VAL A 295 14.41 -16.77 0.35
C VAL A 295 13.03 -17.31 0.02
N LEU A 296 11.95 -16.60 0.38
CA LEU A 296 10.57 -17.00 0.06
C LEU A 296 10.33 -17.10 -1.45
N TYR A 297 10.82 -16.11 -2.21
CA TYR A 297 10.77 -16.13 -3.67
C TYR A 297 11.49 -17.34 -4.26
N ARG A 298 12.69 -17.66 -3.75
CA ARG A 298 13.46 -18.83 -4.19
C ARG A 298 12.73 -20.15 -3.93
N ILE A 299 11.99 -20.25 -2.82
CA ILE A 299 11.19 -21.44 -2.49
C ILE A 299 10.01 -21.60 -3.45
N GLY A 300 9.33 -20.51 -3.82
CA GLY A 300 8.08 -20.56 -4.58
C GLY A 300 8.17 -20.39 -6.09
N LYS A 301 9.31 -19.92 -6.63
CA LYS A 301 9.44 -19.48 -8.02
C LYS A 301 9.08 -20.57 -9.03
N ASP A 302 9.58 -21.79 -8.83
CA ASP A 302 9.41 -22.88 -9.80
C ASP A 302 7.95 -23.33 -9.86
N ASP A 303 7.30 -23.47 -8.70
CA ASP A 303 5.88 -23.83 -8.60
C ASP A 303 4.98 -22.72 -9.17
N ALA A 304 5.34 -21.45 -8.95
CA ALA A 304 4.65 -20.31 -9.55
C ALA A 304 4.75 -20.31 -11.08
N GLN A 305 5.90 -20.70 -11.64
CA GLN A 305 6.09 -20.83 -13.09
C GLN A 305 5.28 -22.01 -13.64
N GLN A 306 5.33 -23.18 -13.00
CA GLN A 306 4.55 -24.34 -13.41
C GLN A 306 3.05 -24.06 -13.39
N LEU A 307 2.55 -23.45 -12.33
CA LEU A 307 1.13 -23.12 -12.22
C LEU A 307 0.68 -22.13 -13.30
N LYS A 308 1.52 -21.14 -13.62
CA LYS A 308 1.26 -20.20 -14.71
C LYS A 308 1.23 -20.87 -16.08
N LEU A 309 2.10 -21.85 -16.32
CA LEU A 309 2.08 -22.66 -17.56
C LEU A 309 0.83 -23.54 -17.66
N SER A 310 0.26 -23.96 -16.53
CA SER A 310 -1.03 -24.65 -16.46
C SER A 310 -2.24 -23.73 -16.65
N GLY A 311 -2.06 -22.42 -16.79
CA GLY A 311 -3.15 -21.46 -16.98
C GLY A 311 -3.90 -21.08 -15.70
N PHE A 312 -3.41 -21.49 -14.53
CA PHE A 312 -4.04 -21.21 -13.24
C PHE A 312 -3.31 -20.11 -12.46
N GLU A 313 -4.03 -19.52 -11.51
CA GLU A 313 -3.54 -18.48 -10.61
C GLU A 313 -3.45 -19.03 -9.19
N ALA A 314 -2.34 -18.75 -8.50
CA ALA A 314 -2.06 -19.35 -7.19
C ALA A 314 -3.12 -18.97 -6.16
N GLY A 315 -3.74 -19.95 -5.52
CA GLY A 315 -4.78 -19.77 -4.51
C GLY A 315 -6.13 -19.22 -5.02
N VAL A 316 -6.33 -19.13 -6.34
CA VAL A 316 -7.60 -18.67 -6.93
C VAL A 316 -8.25 -19.82 -7.70
N LEU A 317 -9.50 -20.13 -7.36
CA LEU A 317 -10.25 -21.21 -7.99
C LEU A 317 -10.62 -20.89 -9.45
N PRO A 318 -10.85 -21.92 -10.28
CA PRO A 318 -11.32 -21.74 -11.66
C PRO A 318 -12.65 -20.98 -11.73
N GLU A 319 -12.94 -20.40 -12.90
CA GLU A 319 -14.17 -19.63 -13.09
C GLU A 319 -15.41 -20.52 -12.93
N GLY A 320 -16.42 -20.03 -12.19
CA GLY A 320 -17.66 -20.75 -11.92
C GLY A 320 -17.59 -21.76 -10.77
N VAL A 321 -16.40 -22.11 -10.26
CA VAL A 321 -16.24 -23.06 -9.15
C VAL A 321 -16.37 -22.34 -7.80
N SER A 322 -17.26 -22.84 -6.93
CA SER A 322 -17.42 -22.32 -5.57
C SER A 322 -16.48 -23.00 -4.58
N ILE A 323 -16.12 -22.30 -3.49
CA ILE A 323 -15.28 -22.89 -2.42
C ILE A 323 -15.96 -24.13 -1.83
N LYS A 324 -17.29 -24.11 -1.66
CA LYS A 324 -18.04 -25.26 -1.14
C LYS A 324 -17.93 -26.49 -2.04
N ALA A 325 -17.94 -26.29 -3.36
CA ALA A 325 -17.74 -27.39 -4.32
C ALA A 325 -16.32 -27.96 -4.21
N TRP A 326 -15.34 -27.07 -4.06
CA TRP A 326 -13.93 -27.44 -3.94
C TRP A 326 -13.64 -28.27 -2.68
N GLU A 327 -14.19 -27.85 -1.54
CA GLU A 327 -14.04 -28.55 -0.26
C GLU A 327 -14.80 -29.89 -0.24
N ALA A 328 -15.96 -29.97 -0.90
CA ALA A 328 -16.75 -31.20 -0.98
C ALA A 328 -16.01 -32.33 -1.74
N GLU A 329 -15.19 -31.96 -2.73
CA GLU A 329 -14.47 -32.88 -3.60
C GLU A 329 -12.97 -32.97 -3.29
N GLU A 330 -12.58 -32.82 -2.01
CA GLU A 330 -11.19 -32.75 -1.52
C GLU A 330 -10.27 -33.83 -2.14
N LYS A 331 -10.75 -35.08 -2.21
CA LYS A 331 -9.98 -36.20 -2.78
C LYS A 331 -9.70 -36.03 -4.27
N VAL A 332 -10.62 -35.44 -5.02
CA VAL A 332 -10.50 -35.23 -6.46
C VAL A 332 -9.59 -34.02 -6.72
N VAL A 333 -9.83 -32.92 -6.01
CA VAL A 333 -9.06 -31.67 -6.18
C VAL A 333 -7.64 -31.76 -5.64
N SER A 334 -7.32 -32.72 -4.77
CA SER A 334 -5.96 -32.97 -4.27
C SER A 334 -4.91 -33.19 -5.39
N LYS A 335 -5.36 -33.59 -6.58
CA LYS A 335 -4.51 -33.79 -7.77
C LYS A 335 -4.50 -32.58 -8.72
N HIS A 336 -5.31 -31.56 -8.42
CA HIS A 336 -5.41 -30.37 -9.24
C HIS A 336 -4.14 -29.51 -9.06
N PRO A 337 -3.61 -28.89 -10.14
CA PRO A 337 -2.42 -28.04 -10.05
C PRO A 337 -2.51 -26.95 -8.98
N ILE A 338 -3.71 -26.37 -8.79
CA ILE A 338 -3.99 -25.39 -7.73
C ILE A 338 -3.65 -25.96 -6.35
N GLU A 339 -4.10 -27.17 -5.99
CA GLU A 339 -3.77 -27.72 -4.66
C GLU A 339 -2.32 -28.14 -4.54
N LEU A 340 -1.74 -28.69 -5.59
CA LEU A 340 -0.36 -29.19 -5.57
C LEU A 340 0.67 -28.07 -5.48
N LEU A 341 0.42 -26.93 -6.13
CA LEU A 341 1.44 -25.89 -6.35
C LEU A 341 1.14 -24.57 -5.63
N SER A 342 -0.12 -24.26 -5.29
CA SER A 342 -0.47 -22.90 -4.83
C SER A 342 0.27 -22.48 -3.56
N ASN A 343 0.42 -23.35 -2.56
CA ASN A 343 0.98 -22.95 -1.27
C ASN A 343 2.40 -22.41 -1.42
N LYS A 344 3.24 -23.11 -2.19
CA LYS A 344 4.60 -22.67 -2.50
C LYS A 344 4.62 -21.55 -3.53
N ALA A 345 3.81 -21.63 -4.59
CA ALA A 345 3.72 -20.58 -5.60
C ALA A 345 3.36 -19.20 -4.99
N LEU A 346 2.52 -19.19 -3.96
CA LEU A 346 2.13 -17.98 -3.25
C LEU A 346 3.27 -17.32 -2.49
N LEU A 347 4.26 -18.08 -2.00
CA LEU A 347 5.45 -17.52 -1.35
C LEU A 347 6.27 -16.63 -2.30
N ALA A 348 6.21 -16.90 -3.61
CA ALA A 348 6.84 -16.08 -4.65
C ALA A 348 5.91 -15.01 -5.23
N SER A 349 4.66 -14.91 -4.75
CA SER A 349 3.71 -13.92 -5.23
C SER A 349 4.01 -12.53 -4.65
N PRO A 350 3.79 -11.45 -5.40
CA PRO A 350 3.96 -10.09 -4.88
C PRO A 350 3.02 -9.80 -3.71
N LEU A 351 1.90 -10.52 -3.59
CA LEU A 351 0.96 -10.39 -2.47
C LEU A 351 1.63 -10.76 -1.14
N VAL A 352 2.22 -11.96 -1.07
CA VAL A 352 2.89 -12.44 0.15
C VAL A 352 4.19 -11.67 0.38
N LEU A 353 5.01 -11.50 -0.68
CA LEU A 353 6.29 -10.83 -0.54
C LEU A 353 6.14 -9.38 -0.04
N ALA A 354 5.18 -8.62 -0.58
CA ALA A 354 4.95 -7.26 -0.12
C ALA A 354 4.44 -7.22 1.33
N MET A 355 3.49 -8.09 1.68
CA MET A 355 2.96 -8.18 3.04
C MET A 355 4.06 -8.50 4.07
N VAL A 356 4.87 -9.52 3.78
CA VAL A 356 6.01 -9.92 4.63
C VAL A 356 7.01 -8.78 4.73
N PHE A 357 7.38 -8.18 3.60
CA PHE A 357 8.32 -7.07 3.57
C PHE A 357 7.83 -5.88 4.41
N GLY A 358 6.58 -5.46 4.23
CA GLY A 358 6.01 -4.31 4.92
C GLY A 358 5.93 -4.48 6.44
N GLN A 359 5.44 -5.64 6.92
CA GLN A 359 5.32 -5.87 8.37
C GLN A 359 6.67 -6.04 9.06
N LEU A 360 7.65 -6.65 8.38
CA LEU A 360 9.00 -6.75 8.92
C LEU A 360 9.72 -5.40 8.88
N CYS A 361 9.55 -4.61 7.81
CA CYS A 361 10.09 -3.25 7.71
C CYS A 361 9.61 -2.40 8.88
N ASP A 362 8.32 -2.45 9.20
CA ASP A 362 7.73 -1.79 10.37
C ASP A 362 8.38 -2.25 11.68
N GLY A 363 8.36 -3.56 11.95
CA GLY A 363 8.91 -4.12 13.18
C GLY A 363 10.39 -3.78 13.38
N PHE A 364 11.21 -3.85 12.33
CA PHE A 364 12.63 -3.47 12.39
C PHE A 364 12.82 -1.95 12.48
N ALA A 365 11.98 -1.14 11.83
CA ALA A 365 12.07 0.31 11.92
C ALA A 365 11.79 0.79 13.35
N THR A 366 10.73 0.29 13.98
CA THR A 366 10.41 0.58 15.39
C THR A 366 11.51 0.10 16.33
N MET A 367 12.02 -1.11 16.13
CA MET A 367 13.12 -1.64 16.94
C MET A 367 14.38 -0.77 16.83
N VAL A 368 14.81 -0.46 15.60
CA VAL A 368 15.98 0.39 15.39
C VAL A 368 15.74 1.79 15.94
N GLY A 369 14.55 2.35 15.70
CA GLY A 369 14.16 3.67 16.16
C GLY A 369 14.21 3.81 17.68
N ILE A 370 13.67 2.86 18.44
CA ILE A 370 13.57 2.98 19.90
C ILE A 370 14.83 2.46 20.61
N ASP A 371 15.37 1.31 20.20
CA ASP A 371 16.52 0.73 20.91
C ASP A 371 17.85 1.45 20.59
N TYR A 372 17.93 2.19 19.47
CA TYR A 372 19.18 2.84 19.02
C TYR A 372 19.06 4.35 18.71
N PHE A 373 17.85 4.89 18.63
CA PHE A 373 17.60 6.31 18.48
C PHE A 373 16.62 6.77 19.59
N ASP A 374 16.53 8.07 19.84
CA ASP A 374 15.73 8.63 20.95
C ASP A 374 14.24 8.79 20.54
N TYR A 375 13.65 7.72 19.99
CA TYR A 375 12.27 7.71 19.50
C TYR A 375 11.32 7.05 20.52
N SER A 376 10.04 7.44 20.48
CA SER A 376 8.98 6.87 21.32
C SER A 376 7.85 6.25 20.49
N GLU A 377 7.22 5.21 21.03
CA GLU A 377 6.06 4.56 20.43
C GLU A 377 4.76 5.30 20.79
N LYS A 378 3.89 5.51 19.79
CA LYS A 378 2.64 6.28 19.95
C LYS A 378 1.42 5.39 20.18
N HIS A 379 1.47 4.13 19.74
CA HIS A 379 0.31 3.24 19.82
C HIS A 379 0.27 2.50 21.16
N PRO A 380 -0.82 2.60 21.97
CA PRO A 380 -0.86 2.02 23.32
C PRO A 380 -0.60 0.52 23.38
N LEU A 381 -1.04 -0.23 22.36
CA LEU A 381 -0.80 -1.67 22.29
C LEU A 381 0.68 -2.00 21.99
N SER A 382 1.34 -1.20 21.15
CA SER A 382 2.74 -1.40 20.79
C SER A 382 3.63 -1.04 21.98
N ASP A 383 3.34 0.09 22.64
CA ASP A 383 4.02 0.54 23.86
C ASP A 383 3.97 -0.51 24.98
N ALA A 384 2.82 -1.15 25.19
CA ALA A 384 2.70 -2.25 26.16
C ALA A 384 3.61 -3.45 25.85
N VAL A 385 3.81 -3.79 24.57
CA VAL A 385 4.74 -4.87 24.17
C VAL A 385 6.18 -4.46 24.43
N ILE A 386 6.53 -3.20 24.15
CA ILE A 386 7.88 -2.66 24.34
C ILE A 386 8.25 -2.64 25.82
N GLN A 387 7.36 -2.13 26.69
CA GLN A 387 7.58 -2.11 28.15
C GLN A 387 7.80 -3.52 28.73
N TYR A 388 7.07 -4.52 28.22
CA TYR A 388 7.30 -5.91 28.61
C TYR A 388 8.66 -6.43 28.12
N GLY A 389 9.08 -6.03 26.91
CA GLY A 389 10.41 -6.29 26.38
C GLY A 389 11.50 -5.68 27.26
N GLY A 390 11.35 -4.43 27.70
CA GLY A 390 12.27 -3.74 28.59
C GLY A 390 12.43 -4.46 29.94
N ALA A 391 11.33 -4.91 30.54
CA ALA A 391 11.37 -5.70 31.77
C ALA A 391 12.17 -7.02 31.61
N ILE A 392 12.13 -7.64 30.42
CA ILE A 392 12.95 -8.81 30.10
C ILE A 392 14.42 -8.40 29.94
N SER A 393 14.70 -7.34 29.19
CA SER A 393 16.06 -6.81 29.00
C SER A 393 16.74 -6.51 30.33
N ASP A 394 16.05 -5.82 31.24
CA ASP A 394 16.51 -5.50 32.60
C ASP A 394 16.83 -6.77 33.40
N SER A 395 16.00 -7.80 33.29
CA SER A 395 16.21 -9.08 33.99
C SER A 395 17.45 -9.84 33.50
N ILE A 396 17.87 -9.61 32.25
CA ILE A 396 19.02 -10.26 31.60
C ILE A 396 20.27 -9.38 31.67
N GLY A 397 20.14 -8.10 32.07
CA GLY A 397 21.22 -7.12 32.08
C GLY A 397 21.60 -6.62 30.68
N TRP A 398 20.65 -6.59 29.75
CA TRP A 398 20.84 -6.08 28.40
C TRP A 398 20.38 -4.63 28.33
N ASP A 399 21.28 -3.72 27.95
CA ASP A 399 21.04 -2.27 27.86
C ASP A 399 20.30 -1.89 26.56
N VAL A 400 19.02 -2.24 26.48
CA VAL A 400 18.09 -1.87 25.39
C VAL A 400 16.69 -1.64 25.95
N GLU A 401 15.94 -0.69 25.38
CA GLU A 401 14.61 -0.30 25.87
C GLU A 401 13.54 -1.39 25.71
N GLY A 402 13.74 -2.35 24.79
CA GLY A 402 12.91 -3.55 24.67
C GLY A 402 12.15 -3.68 23.36
N ALA A 403 12.38 -2.79 22.40
CA ALA A 403 11.66 -2.80 21.13
C ALA A 403 12.00 -4.01 20.24
N TRP A 404 13.10 -4.72 20.53
CA TRP A 404 13.39 -6.04 19.95
C TRP A 404 12.23 -7.04 20.10
N LEU A 405 11.46 -6.99 21.19
CA LEU A 405 10.32 -7.87 21.38
C LEU A 405 9.19 -7.54 20.40
N PHE A 406 8.96 -6.26 20.12
CA PHE A 406 7.98 -5.82 19.13
C PHE A 406 8.31 -6.36 17.74
N ALA A 407 9.58 -6.30 17.32
CA ALA A 407 10.02 -6.88 16.05
C ALA A 407 9.75 -8.39 15.97
N ILE A 408 9.99 -9.15 17.05
CA ILE A 408 9.69 -10.58 17.11
C ILE A 408 8.19 -10.85 17.02
N VAL A 409 7.37 -10.10 17.76
CA VAL A 409 5.91 -10.23 17.74
C VAL A 409 5.37 -9.95 16.34
N LYS A 410 5.85 -8.88 15.69
CA LYS A 410 5.52 -8.56 14.28
C LYS A 410 5.93 -9.67 13.32
N ALA A 411 7.13 -10.22 13.47
CA ALA A 411 7.62 -11.32 12.64
C ALA A 411 6.77 -12.60 12.82
N ALA A 412 6.39 -12.94 14.05
CA ALA A 412 5.52 -14.07 14.34
C ALA A 412 4.11 -13.86 13.76
N LEU A 413 3.56 -12.66 13.93
CA LEU A 413 2.25 -12.30 13.39
C LEU A 413 2.21 -12.39 11.87
N VAL A 414 3.20 -11.84 11.17
CA VAL A 414 3.23 -11.93 9.70
C VAL A 414 3.49 -13.35 9.21
N ALA A 415 4.24 -14.17 9.95
CA ALA A 415 4.40 -15.60 9.64
C ALA A 415 3.07 -16.36 9.75
N ILE A 416 2.28 -16.11 10.81
CA ILE A 416 0.94 -16.70 10.99
C ILE A 416 -0.01 -16.24 9.88
N ILE A 417 -0.07 -14.94 9.59
CA ILE A 417 -0.93 -14.40 8.54
C ILE A 417 -0.52 -14.99 7.18
N THR A 418 0.78 -15.09 6.91
CA THR A 418 1.29 -15.69 5.67
C THR A 418 0.88 -17.16 5.58
N TYR A 419 1.01 -17.94 6.65
CA TYR A 419 0.59 -19.34 6.69
C TYR A 419 -0.91 -19.48 6.38
N ILE A 420 -1.76 -18.70 7.04
CA ILE A 420 -3.21 -18.71 6.77
C ILE A 420 -3.48 -18.31 5.31
N PHE A 421 -2.80 -17.28 4.81
CA PHE A 421 -3.02 -16.76 3.47
C PHE A 421 -2.60 -17.72 2.35
N ILE A 422 -1.56 -18.53 2.55
CA ILE A 422 -1.12 -19.52 1.55
C ILE A 422 -2.03 -20.75 1.51
N GLU A 423 -2.64 -21.13 2.63
CA GLU A 423 -3.59 -22.25 2.71
C GLU A 423 -4.97 -21.86 2.17
N MET A 424 -5.39 -20.60 2.34
CA MET A 424 -6.70 -20.14 1.88
C MET A 424 -6.84 -20.17 0.35
N ARG A 425 -7.93 -20.79 -0.12
CA ARG A 425 -8.41 -20.70 -1.52
C ARG A 425 -9.53 -19.67 -1.62
N VAL A 426 -9.54 -18.89 -2.69
CA VAL A 426 -10.58 -17.88 -2.95
C VAL A 426 -11.27 -18.14 -4.28
N GLU A 427 -12.56 -17.80 -4.35
CA GLU A 427 -13.30 -17.82 -5.61
C GLU A 427 -12.74 -16.76 -6.58
N LYS A 428 -12.88 -16.96 -7.90
CA LYS A 428 -12.40 -15.97 -8.88
C LYS A 428 -12.97 -14.57 -8.66
N ARG A 429 -14.23 -14.46 -8.23
CA ARG A 429 -14.88 -13.18 -7.87
C ARG A 429 -14.27 -12.49 -6.64
N GLN A 430 -13.51 -13.20 -5.82
CA GLN A 430 -12.88 -12.66 -4.60
C GLN A 430 -11.42 -12.26 -4.83
N ALA A 431 -10.91 -12.29 -6.07
CA ALA A 431 -9.54 -11.87 -6.39
C ALA A 431 -9.26 -10.42 -5.95
N HIS A 432 -10.19 -9.48 -6.21
CA HIS A 432 -10.07 -8.09 -5.76
C HIS A 432 -10.09 -7.97 -4.23
N LEU A 433 -10.94 -8.74 -3.55
CA LEU A 433 -10.99 -8.77 -2.09
C LEU A 433 -9.64 -9.20 -1.52
N ARG A 434 -9.07 -10.28 -2.07
CA ARG A 434 -7.76 -10.80 -1.67
C ARG A 434 -6.67 -9.75 -1.83
N MET A 435 -6.61 -9.06 -2.97
CA MET A 435 -5.65 -7.98 -3.20
C MET A 435 -5.83 -6.81 -2.23
N LEU A 436 -7.06 -6.40 -1.95
CA LEU A 436 -7.36 -5.28 -1.07
C LEU A 436 -7.06 -5.56 0.41
N ILE A 437 -7.29 -6.79 0.87
CA ILE A 437 -6.88 -7.21 2.22
C ILE A 437 -5.36 -7.12 2.35
N VAL A 438 -4.62 -7.65 1.37
CA VAL A 438 -3.15 -7.57 1.35
C VAL A 438 -2.68 -6.11 1.32
N LEU A 439 -3.33 -5.27 0.51
CA LEU A 439 -3.03 -3.84 0.45
C LEU A 439 -3.28 -3.15 1.79
N ALA A 440 -4.37 -3.47 2.48
CA ALA A 440 -4.66 -2.92 3.81
C ALA A 440 -3.56 -3.31 4.83
N VAL A 441 -3.15 -4.58 4.86
CA VAL A 441 -2.04 -5.05 5.71
C VAL A 441 -0.72 -4.38 5.30
N LEU A 442 -0.51 -4.14 4.02
CA LEU A 442 0.68 -3.45 3.51
C LEU A 442 0.71 -1.98 3.96
N ILE A 443 -0.41 -1.26 3.86
CA ILE A 443 -0.50 0.16 4.28
C ILE A 443 -0.20 0.29 5.78
N VAL A 444 -0.69 -0.63 6.61
CA VAL A 444 -0.48 -0.61 8.07
C VAL A 444 0.95 -1.01 8.48
N GLY A 445 1.75 -1.61 7.61
CA GLY A 445 3.14 -1.98 7.92
C GLY A 445 4.18 -1.20 7.11
N LEU A 446 4.12 -1.29 5.78
CA LEU A 446 5.11 -0.68 4.91
C LEU A 446 5.12 0.85 5.00
N ALA A 447 3.96 1.50 5.09
CA ALA A 447 3.90 2.96 5.17
C ALA A 447 4.55 3.51 6.45
N PRO A 448 4.21 3.06 7.67
CA PRO A 448 4.93 3.49 8.87
C PRO A 448 6.40 3.09 8.84
N GLY A 449 6.73 1.84 8.48
CA GLY A 449 8.13 1.40 8.40
C GLY A 449 9.01 2.22 7.44
N LEU A 450 8.47 2.64 6.28
CA LEU A 450 9.17 3.52 5.33
C LEU A 450 9.24 4.99 5.78
N ARG A 451 8.27 5.45 6.58
CA ARG A 451 8.30 6.79 7.18
C ARG A 451 9.37 6.84 8.26
N ASP A 452 9.35 5.89 9.18
CA ASP A 452 10.27 5.85 10.33
C ASP A 452 11.72 5.74 9.88
N ILE A 453 12.04 4.82 8.95
CA ILE A 453 13.37 4.75 8.35
C ILE A 453 13.78 6.07 7.67
N GLY A 454 12.87 6.73 6.95
CA GLY A 454 13.17 8.00 6.30
C GLY A 454 13.52 9.10 7.29
N ARG A 455 12.76 9.18 8.40
CA ARG A 455 13.04 10.10 9.51
C ARG A 455 14.38 9.78 10.18
N LEU A 456 14.66 8.51 10.47
CA LEU A 456 15.93 8.05 11.04
C LEU A 456 17.12 8.36 10.12
N MET A 457 16.96 8.16 8.82
CA MET A 457 18.03 8.42 7.84
C MET A 457 18.34 9.90 7.70
N LEU A 458 17.33 10.77 7.77
CA LEU A 458 17.46 12.21 7.56
C LEU A 458 17.62 12.99 8.86
N GLY A 459 17.50 12.32 10.02
CA GLY A 459 17.64 12.94 11.33
C GLY A 459 16.50 13.89 11.68
N VAL A 460 15.27 13.51 11.30
CA VAL A 460 14.05 14.31 11.35
C VAL A 460 13.12 13.89 12.49
#